data_AF-A1HNV9-F1
#
_entry.id   AF-A1HNV9-F1
#
_cell.length_a   1.000
_cell.length_b   1.000
_cell.length_c   1.000
_cell.angle_alpha   90.00
_cell.angle_beta   90.00
_cell.angle_gamma   90.00
#
_symmetry.space_group_name_H-M   'P 1'
#
loop_
_entity.id
_entity.type
_entity.pdbx_description
1 polymer ?
#
loop_
_entity_poly.entity_id
_entity_poly.type
_entity_poly.pdbx_seq_one_letter_code
_entity_poly.pdbx_strand_id
1 'polypeptide(L)'
;MQQKIQTPPDIRDAIFASVGNRTFMAKVITESSGIIAGSKRLAEALMSLGVTVNQLLGDGAAVDAGAVIATITGQAKQIAMAEEIVIGIMAKPSGIATAAQKAVQAAGPDLRIVCGAWKKMPPEIKHIVREAVACGQAAFRISDQPFLYLDKNFVRMLGGIEATLTAVRDMDDKQKVIQLKGYYGPVVEEALTAVKCGADIIMVDTGRLEDVTAVHEALMAKGWRDRVQIAFAKGIKIEAISELKGRGIDILDIGVAIIDAPLLDMKLEVCGEAAACS
;
A
#
# COMPACT_ATOMS: atom_id res chain seq x y z
N MET A 1 -31.49 30.27 -12.11
CA MET A 1 -30.95 30.01 -13.47
C MET A 1 -29.51 29.53 -13.32
N GLN A 2 -29.25 28.23 -13.43
CA GLN A 2 -27.89 27.73 -13.56
C GLN A 2 -27.47 27.97 -15.02
N GLN A 3 -26.50 28.85 -15.25
CA GLN A 3 -25.85 28.96 -16.55
C GLN A 3 -25.14 27.63 -16.82
N LYS A 4 -25.60 26.88 -17.82
CA LYS A 4 -24.84 25.77 -18.39
C LYS A 4 -23.54 26.37 -18.91
N ILE A 5 -22.45 26.17 -18.18
CA ILE A 5 -21.10 26.48 -18.67
C ILE A 5 -20.93 25.61 -19.92
N GLN A 6 -20.97 26.24 -21.08
CA GLN A 6 -20.78 25.57 -22.35
C GLN A 6 -19.30 25.21 -22.41
N THR A 7 -18.99 23.94 -22.20
CA THR A 7 -17.61 23.45 -22.26
C THR A 7 -17.06 23.76 -23.65
N PRO A 8 -15.94 24.50 -23.76
CA PRO A 8 -15.37 24.80 -25.06
C PRO A 8 -15.05 23.50 -25.81
N PRO A 9 -15.17 23.49 -27.15
CA PRO A 9 -14.81 22.32 -27.95
C PRO A 9 -13.36 21.93 -27.68
N ASP A 10 -13.11 20.63 -27.57
CA ASP A 10 -11.79 20.10 -27.30
C ASP A 10 -10.87 20.37 -28.50
N ILE A 11 -9.75 21.06 -28.27
CA ILE A 11 -8.82 21.46 -29.34
C ILE A 11 -8.29 20.25 -30.14
N ARG A 12 -8.29 19.05 -29.53
CA ARG A 12 -7.88 17.80 -30.19
C ARG A 12 -8.79 17.43 -31.35
N ASP A 13 -10.06 17.83 -31.35
CA ASP A 13 -10.97 17.60 -32.48
C ASP A 13 -10.48 18.32 -33.75
N ALA A 14 -9.95 19.54 -33.59
CA ALA A 14 -9.36 20.29 -34.70
C ALA A 14 -7.99 19.72 -35.12
N ILE A 15 -7.13 19.38 -34.15
CA ILE A 15 -5.79 18.81 -34.41
C ILE A 15 -5.90 17.48 -35.18
N PHE A 16 -6.86 16.63 -34.81
CA PHE A 16 -7.02 15.30 -35.40
C PHE A 16 -8.04 15.27 -36.55
N ALA A 17 -8.50 16.39 -37.08
CA ALA A 17 -9.54 16.44 -38.11
C ALA A 17 -9.23 15.57 -39.35
N SER A 18 -7.96 15.47 -39.76
CA SER A 18 -7.52 14.66 -40.91
C SER A 18 -7.46 13.14 -40.64
N VAL A 19 -7.51 12.73 -39.36
CA VAL A 19 -7.36 11.34 -38.91
C VAL A 19 -8.43 10.90 -37.91
N GLY A 20 -9.48 11.70 -37.68
CA GLY A 20 -10.46 11.46 -36.61
C GLY A 20 -11.23 10.15 -36.73
N ASN A 21 -11.48 9.70 -37.96
CA ASN A 21 -12.16 8.41 -38.23
C ASN A 21 -11.19 7.21 -38.27
N ARG A 22 -9.89 7.45 -38.16
CA ARG A 22 -8.88 6.39 -38.18
C ARG A 22 -8.70 5.83 -36.78
N THR A 23 -8.45 4.53 -36.73
CA THR A 23 -8.22 3.81 -35.48
C THR A 23 -6.74 3.50 -35.35
N PHE A 24 -6.19 3.74 -34.17
CA PHE A 24 -4.78 3.54 -33.87
C PHE A 24 -4.62 2.49 -32.78
N MET A 25 -3.57 1.69 -32.89
CA MET A 25 -3.12 0.79 -31.84
C MET A 25 -1.98 1.45 -31.06
N ALA A 26 -2.04 1.35 -29.74
CA ALA A 26 -0.97 1.81 -28.84
C ALA A 26 -0.62 0.75 -27.81
N LYS A 27 0.60 0.81 -27.31
CA LYS A 27 1.12 -0.03 -26.23
C LYS A 27 1.43 0.82 -25.02
N VAL A 28 1.16 0.28 -23.84
CA VAL A 28 1.64 0.82 -22.58
C VAL A 28 2.84 0.00 -22.18
N ILE A 29 3.98 0.66 -22.00
CA ILE A 29 5.28 0.03 -21.79
C ILE A 29 5.86 0.54 -20.47
N THR A 30 6.34 -0.35 -19.61
CA THR A 30 7.08 0.03 -18.40
C THR A 30 8.51 0.40 -18.75
N GLU A 31 9.06 1.41 -18.09
CA GLU A 31 10.46 1.83 -18.24
C GLU A 31 11.35 1.31 -17.10
N SER A 32 10.74 0.73 -16.07
CA SER A 32 11.40 0.10 -14.94
C SER A 32 10.70 -1.20 -14.53
N SER A 33 11.44 -2.11 -13.87
CA SER A 33 10.86 -3.33 -13.32
C SER A 33 10.01 -3.02 -12.08
N GLY A 34 8.90 -3.75 -11.90
CA GLY A 34 8.01 -3.53 -10.77
C GLY A 34 6.80 -4.46 -10.73
N ILE A 35 5.79 -4.03 -9.97
CA ILE A 35 4.53 -4.73 -9.77
C ILE A 35 3.39 -3.87 -10.28
N ILE A 36 2.54 -4.48 -11.09
CA ILE A 36 1.37 -3.83 -11.68
C ILE A 36 0.25 -3.72 -10.65
N ALA A 37 -0.31 -2.52 -10.54
CA ALA A 37 -1.52 -2.26 -9.77
C ALA A 37 -2.39 -1.18 -10.43
N GLY A 38 -3.70 -1.36 -10.34
CA GLY A 38 -4.72 -0.48 -10.92
C GLY A 38 -5.32 -0.99 -12.23
N SER A 39 -5.06 -2.22 -12.64
CA SER A 39 -5.50 -2.78 -13.93
C SER A 39 -7.02 -2.78 -14.08
N LYS A 40 -7.76 -3.18 -13.04
CA LYS A 40 -9.24 -3.14 -13.10
C LYS A 40 -9.76 -1.72 -13.35
N ARG A 41 -9.26 -0.74 -12.59
CA ARG A 41 -9.64 0.67 -12.72
C ARG A 41 -9.25 1.23 -14.09
N LEU A 42 -8.11 0.81 -14.64
CA LEU A 42 -7.69 1.21 -15.97
C LEU A 42 -8.67 0.70 -17.04
N ALA A 43 -9.04 -0.58 -16.98
CA ALA A 43 -9.97 -1.16 -17.94
C ALA A 43 -11.31 -0.42 -17.96
N GLU A 44 -11.85 -0.09 -16.79
CA GLU A 44 -13.10 0.68 -16.64
C GLU A 44 -12.98 2.11 -17.21
N ALA A 45 -11.85 2.79 -16.96
CA ALA A 45 -11.60 4.14 -17.45
C ALA A 45 -11.42 4.18 -18.98
N LEU A 46 -10.69 3.22 -19.56
CA LEU A 46 -10.50 3.11 -21.01
C LEU A 46 -11.80 2.74 -21.73
N MET A 47 -12.59 1.84 -21.16
CA MET A 47 -13.93 1.53 -21.67
C MET A 47 -14.83 2.76 -21.69
N SER A 48 -14.81 3.57 -20.62
CA SER A 48 -15.58 4.82 -20.53
C SER A 48 -15.12 5.87 -21.55
N LEU A 49 -13.86 5.83 -21.95
CA LEU A 49 -13.29 6.68 -23.02
C LEU A 49 -13.65 6.16 -24.43
N GLY A 50 -14.21 4.96 -24.54
CA GLY A 50 -14.46 4.28 -25.82
C GLY A 50 -13.20 3.69 -26.45
N VAL A 51 -12.17 3.39 -25.65
CA VAL A 51 -10.95 2.70 -26.07
C VAL A 51 -11.11 1.21 -25.79
N THR A 52 -10.79 0.39 -26.80
CA THR A 52 -10.76 -1.08 -26.67
C THR A 52 -9.46 -1.51 -26.01
N VAL A 53 -9.56 -2.33 -24.96
CA VAL A 53 -8.40 -2.96 -24.31
C VAL A 53 -8.22 -4.35 -24.92
N ASN A 54 -7.16 -4.52 -25.73
CA ASN A 54 -6.87 -5.80 -26.39
C ASN A 54 -6.13 -6.76 -25.46
N GLN A 55 -5.23 -6.21 -24.65
CA GLN A 55 -4.44 -6.94 -23.65
C GLN A 55 -4.19 -6.02 -22.46
N LEU A 56 -4.20 -6.58 -21.24
CA LEU A 56 -3.88 -5.88 -20.00
C LEU A 56 -3.38 -6.88 -18.97
N LEU A 57 -2.20 -6.64 -18.41
CA LEU A 57 -1.68 -7.43 -17.30
C LEU A 57 -2.49 -7.18 -16.03
N GLY A 58 -2.74 -8.24 -15.26
CA GLY A 58 -3.51 -8.19 -14.02
C GLY A 58 -2.73 -7.57 -12.87
N ASP A 59 -3.48 -7.12 -11.86
CA ASP A 59 -2.93 -6.64 -10.59
C ASP A 59 -2.06 -7.72 -9.92
N GLY A 60 -0.89 -7.32 -9.40
CA GLY A 60 0.09 -8.21 -8.80
C GLY A 60 1.08 -8.84 -9.79
N ALA A 61 0.94 -8.61 -11.09
CA ALA A 61 1.91 -9.09 -12.08
C ALA A 61 3.27 -8.41 -11.90
N ALA A 62 4.34 -9.22 -11.84
CA ALA A 62 5.71 -8.75 -11.90
C ALA A 62 6.11 -8.50 -13.36
N VAL A 63 6.79 -7.38 -13.60
CA VAL A 63 7.22 -6.96 -14.93
C VAL A 63 8.65 -6.47 -14.91
N ASP A 64 9.34 -6.65 -16.03
CA ASP A 64 10.65 -6.08 -16.27
C ASP A 64 10.55 -4.73 -17.02
N ALA A 65 11.64 -3.97 -17.01
CA ALA A 65 11.75 -2.79 -17.86
C ALA A 65 11.58 -3.18 -19.35
N GLY A 66 10.77 -2.41 -20.07
CA GLY A 66 10.40 -2.66 -21.47
C GLY A 66 9.21 -3.61 -21.65
N ALA A 67 8.59 -4.11 -20.58
CA ALA A 67 7.42 -4.97 -20.69
C ALA A 67 6.20 -4.20 -21.23
N VAL A 68 5.45 -4.83 -22.14
CA VAL A 68 4.16 -4.32 -22.60
C VAL A 68 3.09 -4.76 -21.60
N ILE A 69 2.51 -3.80 -20.89
CA ILE A 69 1.52 -4.07 -19.84
C ILE A 69 0.09 -3.93 -20.33
N ALA A 70 -0.12 -3.17 -21.41
CA ALA A 70 -1.41 -3.10 -22.09
C ALA A 70 -1.21 -2.86 -23.58
N THR A 71 -2.14 -3.38 -24.38
CA THR A 71 -2.30 -3.01 -25.79
C THR A 71 -3.72 -2.51 -25.98
N ILE A 72 -3.89 -1.31 -26.53
CA ILE A 72 -5.16 -0.62 -26.63
C ILE A 72 -5.41 -0.12 -28.05
N THR A 73 -6.68 0.04 -28.41
CA THR A 73 -7.10 0.48 -29.74
C THR A 73 -8.23 1.51 -29.65
N GLY A 74 -8.13 2.60 -30.39
CA GLY A 74 -9.12 3.69 -30.39
C GLY A 74 -8.82 4.77 -31.43
N GLN A 75 -9.71 5.76 -31.55
CA GLN A 75 -9.49 6.91 -32.42
C GLN A 75 -8.35 7.79 -31.92
N ALA A 76 -7.76 8.61 -32.81
CA ALA A 76 -6.61 9.46 -32.50
C ALA A 76 -6.80 10.30 -31.21
N LYS A 77 -7.95 10.97 -31.07
CA LYS A 77 -8.27 11.74 -29.86
C LYS A 77 -8.31 10.86 -28.61
N GLN A 78 -8.99 9.71 -28.69
CA GLN A 78 -9.13 8.79 -27.56
C GLN A 78 -7.78 8.26 -27.11
N ILE A 79 -6.91 7.84 -28.04
CA ILE A 79 -5.55 7.39 -27.73
C ILE A 79 -4.72 8.51 -27.09
N ALA A 80 -4.84 9.75 -27.59
CA ALA A 80 -4.16 10.90 -27.00
C ALA A 80 -4.64 11.20 -25.56
N MET A 81 -5.93 11.02 -25.24
CA MET A 81 -6.38 11.18 -23.84
C MET A 81 -6.03 9.97 -22.97
N ALA A 82 -5.91 8.78 -23.58
CA ALA A 82 -5.61 7.55 -22.86
C ALA A 82 -4.26 7.60 -22.16
N GLU A 83 -3.27 8.35 -22.68
CA GLU A 83 -1.94 8.45 -22.07
C GLU A 83 -1.99 8.97 -20.62
N GLU A 84 -2.62 10.13 -20.40
CA GLU A 84 -2.76 10.70 -19.06
C GLU A 84 -3.59 9.80 -18.14
N ILE A 85 -4.63 9.16 -18.67
CA ILE A 85 -5.50 8.24 -17.91
C ILE A 85 -4.73 6.99 -17.47
N VAL A 86 -3.98 6.36 -18.38
CA VAL A 86 -3.16 5.18 -18.11
C VAL A 86 -2.14 5.49 -17.02
N ILE A 87 -1.32 6.53 -17.25
CA ILE A 87 -0.23 6.89 -16.34
C ILE A 87 -0.80 7.33 -14.98
N GLY A 88 -1.84 8.17 -14.98
CA GLY A 88 -2.48 8.68 -13.77
C GLY A 88 -3.16 7.59 -12.93
N ILE A 89 -3.68 6.53 -13.55
CA ILE A 89 -4.32 5.43 -12.83
C ILE A 89 -3.30 4.43 -12.30
N MET A 90 -2.26 4.09 -13.08
CA MET A 90 -1.41 2.94 -12.78
C MET A 90 -0.07 3.30 -12.15
N ALA A 91 0.55 4.43 -12.49
CA ALA A 91 1.95 4.68 -12.15
C ALA A 91 2.17 4.76 -10.63
N LYS A 92 1.32 5.50 -9.91
CA LYS A 92 1.44 5.62 -8.44
C LYS A 92 1.07 4.32 -7.72
N PRO A 93 -0.07 3.66 -8.00
CA PRO A 93 -0.37 2.36 -7.38
C PRO A 93 0.69 1.30 -7.66
N SER A 94 1.22 1.23 -8.88
CA SER A 94 2.27 0.28 -9.23
C SER A 94 3.58 0.57 -8.50
N GLY A 95 3.92 1.85 -8.29
CA GLY A 95 5.04 2.25 -7.44
C GLY A 95 4.88 1.77 -5.98
N ILE A 96 3.69 1.94 -5.41
CA ILE A 96 3.36 1.45 -4.05
C ILE A 96 3.45 -0.08 -3.98
N ALA A 97 2.87 -0.79 -4.96
CA ALA A 97 2.91 -2.25 -5.02
C ALA A 97 4.35 -2.77 -5.14
N THR A 98 5.17 -2.10 -5.95
CA THR A 98 6.58 -2.42 -6.11
C THR A 98 7.35 -2.26 -4.80
N ALA A 99 7.14 -1.16 -4.08
CA ALA A 99 7.78 -0.94 -2.78
C ALA A 99 7.32 -1.93 -1.70
N ALA A 100 6.03 -2.25 -1.68
CA ALA A 100 5.48 -3.29 -0.80
C ALA A 100 6.12 -4.66 -1.08
N GLN A 101 6.24 -5.05 -2.35
CA GLN A 101 6.86 -6.33 -2.72
C GLN A 101 8.33 -6.37 -2.31
N LYS A 102 9.09 -5.30 -2.57
CA LYS A 102 10.50 -5.18 -2.14
C LYS A 102 10.64 -5.35 -0.63
N ALA A 103 9.74 -4.75 0.14
CA ALA A 103 9.72 -4.90 1.59
C ALA A 103 9.45 -6.34 2.03
N VAL A 104 8.44 -6.99 1.46
CA VAL A 104 8.09 -8.38 1.76
C VAL A 104 9.25 -9.33 1.43
N GLN A 105 9.89 -9.13 0.27
CA GLN A 105 11.05 -9.92 -0.12
C GLN A 105 12.25 -9.72 0.83
N ALA A 106 12.52 -8.49 1.25
CA ALA A 106 13.60 -8.20 2.21
C ALA A 106 13.33 -8.83 3.59
N ALA A 107 12.07 -8.83 4.01
CA ALA A 107 11.62 -9.43 5.27
C ALA A 107 11.78 -10.95 5.28
N GLY A 108 11.44 -11.62 4.17
CA GLY A 108 11.36 -13.07 4.11
C GLY A 108 10.16 -13.62 4.89
N PRO A 109 10.13 -14.93 5.18
CA PRO A 109 8.96 -15.57 5.80
C PRO A 109 8.78 -15.23 7.29
N ASP A 110 9.84 -14.78 7.96
CA ASP A 110 9.87 -14.65 9.42
C ASP A 110 9.31 -13.31 9.93
N LEU A 111 9.08 -12.35 9.03
CA LEU A 111 8.70 -10.99 9.40
C LEU A 111 7.54 -10.50 8.54
N ARG A 112 6.39 -10.23 9.17
CA ARG A 112 5.21 -9.71 8.48
C ARG A 112 5.36 -8.22 8.21
N ILE A 113 5.28 -7.82 6.93
CA ILE A 113 5.25 -6.40 6.56
C ILE A 113 3.82 -5.85 6.61
N VAL A 114 3.67 -4.72 7.29
CA VAL A 114 2.43 -3.97 7.38
C VAL A 114 2.64 -2.54 6.87
N CYS A 115 1.67 -2.03 6.13
CA CYS A 115 1.59 -0.64 5.72
C CYS A 115 0.44 0.02 6.47
N GLY A 116 0.63 0.47 7.72
CA GLY A 116 -0.43 1.15 8.47
C GLY A 116 -0.72 2.59 8.00
N ALA A 117 0.20 3.18 7.23
CA ALA A 117 0.16 4.58 6.81
C ALA A 117 -0.91 4.89 5.76
N TRP A 118 -1.56 3.90 5.11
CA TRP A 118 -2.68 4.16 4.20
C TRP A 118 -3.81 4.98 4.85
N LYS A 119 -3.94 4.88 6.19
CA LYS A 119 -4.92 5.66 6.97
C LYS A 119 -4.70 7.17 6.88
N LYS A 120 -3.47 7.60 6.57
CA LYS A 120 -3.05 9.00 6.41
C LYS A 120 -3.36 9.57 5.03
N MET A 121 -3.73 8.72 4.07
CA MET A 121 -4.05 9.17 2.71
C MET A 121 -5.43 9.83 2.65
N PRO A 122 -5.67 10.74 1.69
CA PRO A 122 -7.00 11.29 1.44
C PRO A 122 -8.07 10.20 1.32
N PRO A 123 -9.26 10.37 1.93
CA PRO A 123 -10.32 9.37 1.93
C PRO A 123 -10.63 8.77 0.55
N GLU A 124 -10.60 9.60 -0.49
CA GLU A 124 -10.92 9.28 -1.88
C GLU A 124 -9.98 8.20 -2.45
N ILE A 125 -8.73 8.14 -1.99
CA ILE A 125 -7.72 7.23 -2.53
C ILE A 125 -7.31 6.10 -1.58
N LYS A 126 -7.89 6.03 -0.37
CA LYS A 126 -7.55 4.98 0.61
C LYS A 126 -7.77 3.56 0.08
N HIS A 127 -8.80 3.34 -0.73
CA HIS A 127 -9.06 2.03 -1.33
C HIS A 127 -7.96 1.64 -2.34
N ILE A 128 -7.60 2.56 -3.23
CA ILE A 128 -6.51 2.41 -4.21
C ILE A 128 -5.20 2.05 -3.52
N VAL A 129 -4.87 2.76 -2.44
CA VAL A 129 -3.62 2.53 -1.71
C VAL A 129 -3.61 1.16 -1.04
N ARG A 130 -4.74 0.73 -0.45
CA ARG A 130 -4.85 -0.62 0.16
C ARG A 130 -4.74 -1.72 -0.89
N GLU A 131 -5.39 -1.56 -2.04
CA GLU A 131 -5.31 -2.49 -3.16
C GLU A 131 -3.87 -2.60 -3.67
N ALA A 132 -3.19 -1.47 -3.88
CA ALA A 132 -1.79 -1.44 -4.30
C ALA A 132 -0.85 -2.12 -3.29
N VAL A 133 -1.01 -1.85 -2.00
CA VAL A 133 -0.26 -2.51 -0.92
C VAL A 133 -0.46 -4.02 -0.97
N ALA A 134 -1.70 -4.48 -1.18
CA ALA A 134 -2.03 -5.90 -1.28
C ALA A 134 -1.47 -6.55 -2.56
N CYS A 135 -1.42 -5.83 -3.68
CA CYS A 135 -0.76 -6.30 -4.92
C CYS A 135 0.73 -6.58 -4.68
N GLY A 136 1.37 -5.75 -3.86
CA GLY A 136 2.75 -5.96 -3.39
C GLY A 136 2.88 -6.97 -2.25
N GLN A 137 1.82 -7.70 -1.90
CA GLN A 137 1.79 -8.75 -0.87
C GLN A 137 2.02 -8.28 0.57
N ALA A 138 2.14 -6.97 0.82
CA ALA A 138 2.19 -6.43 2.16
C ALA A 138 0.76 -6.35 2.76
N ALA A 139 0.65 -6.48 4.07
CA ALA A 139 -0.63 -6.32 4.75
C ALA A 139 -0.94 -4.84 5.00
N PHE A 140 -2.20 -4.43 4.83
CA PHE A 140 -2.64 -3.08 5.26
C PHE A 140 -3.23 -3.08 6.69
N ARG A 141 -3.36 -4.27 7.29
CA ARG A 141 -3.79 -4.49 8.67
C ARG A 141 -2.69 -5.20 9.45
N ILE A 142 -2.57 -4.83 10.72
CA ILE A 142 -1.62 -5.47 11.64
C ILE A 142 -2.03 -6.91 11.97
N SER A 143 -3.33 -7.21 11.94
CA SER A 143 -3.90 -8.54 12.12
C SER A 143 -4.96 -8.85 11.07
N ASP A 144 -5.01 -10.11 10.66
CA ASP A 144 -6.05 -10.67 9.79
C ASP A 144 -7.37 -10.90 10.56
N GLN A 145 -7.28 -11.08 11.88
CA GLN A 145 -8.44 -11.23 12.75
C GLN A 145 -9.07 -9.85 13.07
N PRO A 146 -10.32 -9.82 13.56
CA PRO A 146 -10.85 -8.63 14.22
C PRO A 146 -9.92 -8.21 15.38
N PHE A 147 -9.63 -6.91 15.48
CA PHE A 147 -8.71 -6.39 16.49
C PHE A 147 -9.12 -5.01 16.99
N LEU A 148 -8.75 -4.72 18.24
CA LEU A 148 -8.80 -3.41 18.86
C LEU A 148 -7.41 -2.78 18.75
N TYR A 149 -7.32 -1.59 18.17
CA TYR A 149 -6.07 -0.84 18.11
C TYR A 149 -6.07 0.27 19.16
N LEU A 150 -5.43 -0.02 20.29
CA LEU A 150 -5.32 0.87 21.45
C LEU A 150 -4.06 1.72 21.29
N ASP A 151 -4.18 2.82 20.54
CA ASP A 151 -3.06 3.73 20.28
C ASP A 151 -2.67 4.54 21.54
N LYS A 152 -1.59 5.34 21.43
CA LYS A 152 -1.13 6.21 22.52
C LYS A 152 -2.22 7.13 23.09
N ASN A 153 -3.24 7.51 22.32
CA ASN A 153 -4.30 8.39 22.78
C ASN A 153 -5.30 7.61 23.65
N PHE A 154 -5.65 6.37 23.29
CA PHE A 154 -6.42 5.49 24.16
C PHE A 154 -5.69 5.26 25.49
N VAL A 155 -4.40 4.91 25.42
CA VAL A 155 -3.55 4.73 26.60
C VAL A 155 -3.53 5.98 27.48
N ARG A 156 -3.42 7.15 26.85
CA ARG A 156 -3.45 8.45 27.55
C ARG A 156 -4.78 8.70 28.24
N MET A 157 -5.89 8.56 27.53
CA MET A 157 -7.23 8.86 28.03
C MET A 157 -7.67 7.92 29.15
N LEU A 158 -7.27 6.65 29.08
CA LEU A 158 -7.62 5.63 30.09
C LEU A 158 -6.63 5.58 31.26
N GLY A 159 -5.54 6.34 31.20
CA GLY A 159 -4.63 6.51 32.35
C GLY A 159 -3.50 5.50 32.45
N GLY A 160 -3.13 4.83 31.36
CA GLY A 160 -1.99 3.91 31.30
C GLY A 160 -2.32 2.55 30.70
N ILE A 161 -1.30 1.69 30.58
CA ILE A 161 -1.38 0.39 29.90
C ILE A 161 -2.40 -0.55 30.56
N GLU A 162 -2.29 -0.74 31.88
CA GLU A 162 -3.16 -1.66 32.64
C GLU A 162 -4.64 -1.23 32.59
N ALA A 163 -4.91 0.05 32.83
CA ALA A 163 -6.27 0.59 32.78
C ALA A 163 -6.88 0.45 31.37
N THR A 164 -6.07 0.63 30.33
CA THR A 164 -6.50 0.50 28.93
C THR A 164 -6.91 -0.93 28.59
N LEU A 165 -6.09 -1.92 28.96
CA LEU A 165 -6.41 -3.32 28.70
C LEU A 165 -7.53 -3.84 29.61
N THR A 166 -7.66 -3.31 30.83
CA THR A 166 -8.79 -3.60 31.72
C THR A 166 -10.11 -3.13 31.11
N ALA A 167 -10.14 -1.95 30.50
CA ALA A 167 -11.34 -1.39 29.88
C ALA A 167 -11.89 -2.21 28.70
N VAL A 168 -11.05 -3.05 28.08
CA VAL A 168 -11.42 -3.92 26.95
C VAL A 168 -11.28 -5.40 27.28
N ARG A 169 -11.14 -5.75 28.57
CA ARG A 169 -10.81 -7.11 29.00
C ARG A 169 -11.80 -8.15 28.49
N ASP A 170 -13.09 -7.83 28.55
CA ASP A 170 -14.18 -8.75 28.24
C ASP A 170 -14.54 -8.78 26.72
N MET A 171 -13.73 -8.14 25.87
CA MET A 171 -13.89 -8.13 24.40
C MET A 171 -13.07 -9.25 23.74
N ASP A 172 -13.38 -10.51 24.07
CA ASP A 172 -12.57 -11.68 23.68
C ASP A 172 -12.72 -12.11 22.21
N ASP A 173 -13.68 -11.52 21.48
CA ASP A 173 -13.87 -11.75 20.05
C ASP A 173 -12.90 -10.95 19.15
N LYS A 174 -11.96 -10.21 19.76
CA LYS A 174 -11.01 -9.35 19.08
C LYS A 174 -9.63 -9.45 19.71
N GLN A 175 -8.59 -9.46 18.88
CA GLN A 175 -7.22 -9.30 19.37
C GLN A 175 -6.98 -7.90 19.93
N LYS A 176 -6.28 -7.81 21.05
CA LYS A 176 -5.91 -6.58 21.74
C LYS A 176 -4.53 -6.15 21.27
N VAL A 177 -4.48 -5.12 20.43
CA VAL A 177 -3.24 -4.49 19.96
C VAL A 177 -3.03 -3.20 20.74
N ILE A 178 -1.91 -3.07 21.44
CA ILE A 178 -1.61 -1.89 22.25
C ILE A 178 -0.29 -1.23 21.83
N GLN A 179 -0.31 0.09 21.73
CA GLN A 179 0.86 0.88 21.39
C GLN A 179 1.65 1.28 22.64
N LEU A 180 2.94 0.95 22.64
CA LEU A 180 3.88 1.26 23.69
C LEU A 180 4.75 2.46 23.28
N LYS A 181 4.94 3.39 24.22
CA LYS A 181 5.63 4.67 23.97
C LYS A 181 6.74 4.96 24.97
N GLY A 182 6.77 4.25 26.08
CA GLY A 182 7.60 4.62 27.23
C GLY A 182 7.14 5.92 27.90
N TYR A 183 5.84 6.21 27.87
CA TYR A 183 5.28 7.41 28.50
C TYR A 183 4.87 7.19 29.96
N TYR A 184 4.66 5.94 30.35
CA TYR A 184 4.23 5.52 31.69
C TYR A 184 5.31 4.75 32.46
N GLY A 185 6.51 4.63 31.88
CA GLY A 185 7.66 3.94 32.45
C GLY A 185 8.65 3.50 31.36
N PRO A 186 9.74 2.79 31.70
CA PRO A 186 10.55 2.07 30.74
C PRO A 186 9.67 1.21 29.82
N VAL A 187 9.92 1.23 28.52
CA VAL A 187 9.09 0.50 27.53
C VAL A 187 9.01 -1.01 27.80
N VAL A 188 10.06 -1.57 28.41
CA VAL A 188 10.08 -2.97 28.87
C VAL A 188 9.01 -3.21 29.94
N GLU A 189 8.84 -2.30 30.90
CA GLU A 189 7.81 -2.41 31.93
C GLU A 189 6.40 -2.23 31.35
N GLU A 190 6.23 -1.31 30.40
CA GLU A 190 4.98 -1.16 29.65
C GLU A 190 4.63 -2.47 28.91
N ALA A 191 5.60 -3.10 28.25
CA ALA A 191 5.42 -4.37 27.54
C ALA A 191 5.05 -5.52 28.46
N LEU A 192 5.77 -5.69 29.58
CA LEU A 192 5.48 -6.72 30.57
C LEU A 192 4.07 -6.54 31.18
N THR A 193 3.68 -5.29 31.45
CA THR A 193 2.33 -4.95 31.92
C THR A 193 1.28 -5.30 30.87
N ALA A 194 1.53 -4.94 29.61
CA ALA A 194 0.61 -5.23 28.50
C ALA A 194 0.36 -6.73 28.35
N VAL A 195 1.43 -7.55 28.35
CA VAL A 195 1.30 -9.01 28.23
C VAL A 195 0.58 -9.60 29.44
N LYS A 196 0.89 -9.15 30.66
CA LYS A 196 0.19 -9.58 31.88
C LYS A 196 -1.30 -9.28 31.83
N CYS A 197 -1.70 -8.17 31.20
CA CYS A 197 -3.09 -7.74 31.05
C CYS A 197 -3.77 -8.29 29.78
N GLY A 198 -3.15 -9.23 29.06
CA GLY A 198 -3.77 -9.94 27.95
C GLY A 198 -3.71 -9.21 26.61
N ALA A 199 -2.65 -8.43 26.34
CA ALA A 199 -2.38 -7.95 24.98
C ALA A 199 -1.92 -9.11 24.08
N ASP A 200 -2.49 -9.19 22.87
CA ASP A 200 -2.10 -10.16 21.84
C ASP A 200 -0.94 -9.64 20.99
N ILE A 201 -0.91 -8.33 20.74
CA ILE A 201 0.13 -7.67 19.97
C ILE A 201 0.57 -6.40 20.70
N ILE A 202 1.88 -6.27 20.94
CA ILE A 202 2.48 -5.04 21.46
C ILE A 202 3.20 -4.29 20.33
N MET A 203 2.82 -3.04 20.09
CA MET A 203 3.45 -2.18 19.10
C MET A 203 4.46 -1.26 19.79
N VAL A 204 5.75 -1.62 19.71
CA VAL A 204 6.86 -0.82 20.22
C VAL A 204 7.09 0.38 19.29
N ASP A 205 6.45 1.53 19.59
CA ASP A 205 6.46 2.73 18.74
C ASP A 205 7.32 3.87 19.34
N THR A 206 8.52 3.50 19.81
CA THR A 206 9.53 4.42 20.31
C THR A 206 10.46 4.93 19.20
N GLY A 207 10.61 4.15 18.12
CA GLY A 207 11.52 4.43 17.01
C GLY A 207 12.98 4.06 17.30
N ARG A 208 13.25 3.31 18.38
CA ARG A 208 14.59 2.83 18.76
C ARG A 208 14.63 1.31 18.68
N LEU A 209 15.61 0.75 17.97
CA LEU A 209 15.74 -0.71 17.81
C LEU A 209 16.20 -1.40 19.10
N GLU A 210 16.87 -0.66 19.97
CA GLU A 210 17.32 -1.12 21.28
C GLU A 210 16.11 -1.43 22.17
N ASP A 211 15.05 -0.62 22.08
CA ASP A 211 13.83 -0.83 22.86
C ASP A 211 13.11 -2.12 22.49
N VAL A 212 12.99 -2.42 21.20
CA VAL A 212 12.32 -3.67 20.76
C VAL A 212 13.17 -4.90 21.10
N THR A 213 14.49 -4.78 21.03
CA THR A 213 15.42 -5.84 21.44
C THR A 213 15.31 -6.10 22.95
N ALA A 214 15.31 -5.04 23.77
CA ALA A 214 15.17 -5.16 25.22
C ALA A 214 13.79 -5.72 25.63
N VAL A 215 12.72 -5.34 24.94
CA VAL A 215 11.37 -5.92 25.14
C VAL A 215 11.38 -7.41 24.83
N HIS A 216 11.99 -7.81 23.70
CA HIS A 216 12.11 -9.22 23.33
C HIS A 216 12.86 -10.04 24.39
N GLU A 217 14.04 -9.58 24.81
CA GLU A 217 14.87 -10.24 25.84
C GLU A 217 14.14 -10.36 27.18
N ALA A 218 13.43 -9.31 27.61
CA ALA A 218 12.65 -9.36 28.85
C ALA A 218 11.49 -10.37 28.79
N LEU A 219 10.83 -10.50 27.64
CA LEU A 219 9.79 -11.49 27.42
C LEU A 219 10.34 -12.91 27.40
N MET A 220 11.53 -13.11 26.81
CA MET A 220 12.24 -14.39 26.83
C MET A 220 12.61 -14.79 28.27
N ALA A 221 13.19 -13.88 29.05
CA ALA A 221 13.57 -14.12 30.44
C ALA A 221 12.37 -14.50 31.34
N LYS A 222 11.16 -14.06 31.00
CA LYS A 222 9.92 -14.43 31.70
C LYS A 222 9.25 -15.71 31.17
N GLY A 223 9.71 -16.26 30.05
CA GLY A 223 9.02 -17.34 29.34
C GLY A 223 7.67 -16.90 28.76
N TRP A 224 7.55 -15.63 28.38
CA TRP A 224 6.30 -15.01 27.89
C TRP A 224 6.33 -14.69 26.40
N ARG A 225 7.44 -14.94 25.70
CA ARG A 225 7.60 -14.58 24.28
C ARG A 225 6.52 -15.17 23.38
N ASP A 226 6.10 -16.41 23.64
CA ASP A 226 5.08 -17.11 22.84
C ASP A 226 3.64 -16.65 23.14
N ARG A 227 3.45 -15.75 24.10
CA ARG A 227 2.13 -15.23 24.50
C ARG A 227 1.71 -13.99 23.70
N VAL A 228 2.62 -13.38 22.96
CA VAL A 228 2.41 -12.07 22.34
C VAL A 228 3.20 -11.95 21.03
N GLN A 229 2.65 -11.22 20.07
CA GLN A 229 3.42 -10.75 18.92
C GLN A 229 4.02 -9.37 19.18
N ILE A 230 5.28 -9.18 18.77
CA ILE A 230 6.00 -7.92 18.86
C ILE A 230 5.94 -7.23 17.50
N ALA A 231 5.28 -6.08 17.47
CA ALA A 231 5.27 -5.18 16.33
C ALA A 231 6.23 -4.01 16.56
N PHE A 232 6.90 -3.56 15.50
CA PHE A 232 7.77 -2.38 15.51
C PHE A 232 7.40 -1.43 14.37
N ALA A 233 7.59 -0.12 14.59
CA ALA A 233 7.29 0.91 13.61
C ALA A 233 8.29 2.07 13.67
N LYS A 234 8.21 2.92 12.63
CA LYS A 234 8.97 4.16 12.39
C LYS A 234 10.44 3.99 12.00
N GLY A 235 10.87 4.90 11.13
CA GLY A 235 12.29 5.15 10.85
C GLY A 235 12.99 4.06 10.03
N ILE A 236 12.31 2.95 9.74
CA ILE A 236 12.87 1.85 8.96
C ILE A 236 12.65 2.10 7.47
N LYS A 237 13.76 2.12 6.74
CA LYS A 237 13.78 2.09 5.27
C LYS A 237 13.73 0.63 4.80
N ILE A 238 13.29 0.41 3.57
CA ILE A 238 13.14 -0.94 3.00
C ILE A 238 14.48 -1.69 2.99
N GLU A 239 15.57 -1.00 2.70
CA GLU A 239 16.91 -1.56 2.61
C GLU A 239 17.41 -2.11 3.96
N ALA A 240 16.97 -1.50 5.06
CA ALA A 240 17.37 -1.86 6.42
C ALA A 240 16.56 -3.04 7.00
N ILE A 241 15.52 -3.53 6.30
CA ILE A 241 14.66 -4.61 6.82
C ILE A 241 15.46 -5.88 7.12
N SER A 242 16.44 -6.21 6.27
CA SER A 242 17.26 -7.42 6.44
C SER A 242 18.07 -7.42 7.75
N GLU A 243 18.44 -6.24 8.27
CA GLU A 243 19.17 -6.05 9.52
C GLU A 243 18.31 -6.23 10.78
N LEU A 244 16.98 -6.33 10.59
CA LEU A 244 16.03 -6.55 11.67
C LEU A 244 15.82 -8.03 11.99
N LYS A 245 16.32 -8.93 11.13
CA LYS A 245 16.23 -10.38 11.32
C LYS A 245 16.89 -10.78 12.63
N GLY A 246 16.23 -11.64 13.40
CA GLY A 246 16.72 -12.12 14.70
C GLY A 246 16.50 -11.17 15.88
N ARG A 247 15.89 -10.00 15.70
CA ARG A 247 15.56 -9.07 16.81
C ARG A 247 14.25 -9.39 17.54
N GLY A 248 13.64 -10.53 17.24
CA GLY A 248 12.39 -10.99 17.86
C GLY A 248 11.14 -10.23 17.42
N ILE A 249 11.22 -9.42 16.35
CA ILE A 249 10.10 -8.70 15.74
C ILE A 249 9.27 -9.66 14.89
N ASP A 250 7.96 -9.71 15.11
CA ASP A 250 7.02 -10.51 14.31
C ASP A 250 6.39 -9.69 13.18
N ILE A 251 6.18 -8.39 13.44
CA ILE A 251 5.45 -7.48 12.55
C ILE A 251 6.21 -6.17 12.41
N LEU A 252 6.45 -5.72 11.18
CA LEU A 252 7.08 -4.44 10.88
C LEU A 252 6.11 -3.51 10.15
N ASP A 253 5.72 -2.41 10.78
CA ASP A 253 4.91 -1.35 10.16
C ASP A 253 5.79 -0.24 9.58
N ILE A 254 5.97 -0.26 8.26
CA ILE A 254 6.78 0.68 7.47
C ILE A 254 5.95 1.45 6.44
N GLY A 255 4.71 1.79 6.79
CA GLY A 255 3.77 2.31 5.79
C GLY A 255 4.24 3.52 4.99
N VAL A 256 5.03 4.44 5.57
CA VAL A 256 5.54 5.62 4.84
C VAL A 256 6.51 5.22 3.73
N ALA A 257 7.44 4.30 4.01
CA ALA A 257 8.40 3.83 3.01
C ALA A 257 7.73 3.13 1.81
N ILE A 258 6.51 2.62 2.00
CA ILE A 258 5.71 1.97 0.97
C ILE A 258 4.86 3.00 0.19
N ILE A 259 4.11 3.88 0.87
CA ILE A 259 3.19 4.82 0.20
C ILE A 259 3.90 5.99 -0.47
N ASP A 260 5.09 6.38 0.01
CA ASP A 260 5.88 7.48 -0.57
C ASP A 260 6.75 7.02 -1.75
N ALA A 261 6.65 5.75 -2.15
CA ALA A 261 7.38 5.20 -3.28
C ALA A 261 7.22 6.06 -4.56
N PRO A 262 8.28 6.18 -5.39
CA PRO A 262 8.19 6.87 -6.66
C PRO A 262 7.16 6.20 -7.57
N LEU A 263 6.77 6.90 -8.64
CA LEU A 263 5.96 6.30 -9.69
C LEU A 263 6.70 5.12 -10.32
N LEU A 264 5.96 4.11 -10.78
CA LEU A 264 6.52 3.15 -11.73
C LEU A 264 6.50 3.83 -13.11
N ASP A 265 7.68 4.14 -13.65
CA ASP A 265 7.79 4.84 -14.93
C ASP A 265 7.19 4.00 -16.06
N MET A 266 6.35 4.64 -16.86
CA MET A 266 5.59 4.03 -17.94
C MET A 266 5.25 5.06 -19.00
N LYS A 267 5.17 4.59 -20.25
CA LYS A 267 4.82 5.42 -21.41
C LYS A 267 3.75 4.75 -22.27
N LEU A 268 3.01 5.57 -23.00
CA LEU A 268 2.12 5.12 -24.07
C LEU A 268 2.80 5.38 -25.42
N GLU A 269 2.91 4.36 -26.25
CA GLU A 269 3.55 4.45 -27.56
C GLU A 269 2.58 4.01 -28.66
N VAL A 270 2.28 4.90 -29.60
CA VAL A 270 1.43 4.61 -30.75
C VAL A 270 2.20 3.75 -31.74
N CYS A 271 1.67 2.57 -32.04
CA CYS A 271 2.28 1.61 -32.97
C CYS A 271 1.95 1.93 -34.44
N GLY A 272 0.81 2.56 -34.69
CA GLY A 272 0.33 2.89 -36.04
C GLY A 272 -1.19 2.74 -36.17
N GLU A 273 -1.69 2.89 -37.40
CA GLU A 273 -3.10 2.66 -37.73
C GLU A 273 -3.40 1.16 -37.56
N ALA A 274 -4.49 0.84 -36.85
CA ALA A 274 -4.93 -0.53 -36.67
C ALA A 274 -5.46 -1.07 -38.01
N ALA A 275 -5.10 -2.31 -38.37
CA ALA A 275 -5.68 -2.95 -39.54
C ALA A 275 -7.20 -3.02 -39.38
N ALA A 276 -7.95 -2.68 -40.44
CA ALA A 276 -9.39 -2.90 -40.45
C ALA A 276 -9.65 -4.39 -40.22
N CYS A 277 -10.38 -4.72 -39.15
CA CYS A 277 -10.97 -6.04 -39.04
C CYS A 277 -11.91 -6.19 -40.24
N SER A 278 -11.54 -7.06 -41.17
CA SER A 278 -12.38 -7.49 -42.27
C SER A 278 -13.31 -8.61 -41.81
#